data_AF-A0AAF5D9W1-F1
#
_entry.id   AF-A0AAF5D9W1-F1
#
_cell.length_a   1.000
_cell.length_b   1.000
_cell.length_c   1.000
_cell.angle_alpha   90.00
_cell.angle_beta   90.00
_cell.angle_gamma   90.00
#
_symmetry.space_group_name_H-M   'P 1'
#
loop_
_entity.id
_entity.type
_entity.pdbx_description
1 polymer ?
#
loop_
_entity_poly.entity_id
_entity_poly.type
_entity_poly.pdbx_seq_one_letter_code
_entity_poly.pdbx_strand_id
1 'polypeptide(L)'
;MIGDINGFVYSDGIELSVMIAEKEHRKKGCASEALKLMIKYCQIVLRKNNFFAVINDDNIKSTKLFKELGFVVAQKMEVFKQTKLFLNNIKVENKLELDYYEINDEI
;
A
#
# COMPACT_ATOMS: atom_id res chain seq x y z
N MET A 1 -12.89 11.77 7.23
CA MET A 1 -11.77 10.86 6.92
C MET A 1 -12.36 9.47 6.67
N ILE A 2 -12.20 8.91 5.47
CA ILE A 2 -12.89 7.66 5.06
C ILE A 2 -12.07 6.39 5.29
N GLY A 3 -10.81 6.54 5.71
CA GLY A 3 -9.81 5.48 5.75
C GLY A 3 -8.40 6.03 5.94
N ASP A 4 -7.44 5.11 5.94
CA ASP A 4 -6.02 5.36 6.19
C ASP A 4 -5.14 4.35 5.44
N ILE A 5 -3.84 4.67 5.35
CA ILE A 5 -2.79 3.83 4.78
C ILE A 5 -1.54 3.93 5.65
N ASN A 6 -0.91 2.78 5.95
CA ASN A 6 0.32 2.71 6.73
C ASN A 6 1.39 1.92 5.96
N GLY A 7 2.65 2.32 6.15
CA GLY A 7 3.84 1.62 5.66
C GLY A 7 4.75 1.25 6.82
N PHE A 8 4.89 -0.05 7.13
CA PHE A 8 5.78 -0.52 8.20
C PHE A 8 7.14 -0.91 7.62
N VAL A 9 8.20 -0.27 8.11
CA VAL A 9 9.55 -0.42 7.54
C VAL A 9 10.26 -1.61 8.19
N TYR A 10 10.62 -2.59 7.37
CA TYR A 10 11.46 -3.73 7.74
C TYR A 10 12.80 -3.69 6.98
N SER A 11 13.68 -4.63 7.31
CA SER A 11 14.98 -4.76 6.64
C SER A 11 14.83 -5.14 5.15
N ASP A 12 13.88 -6.02 4.83
CA ASP A 12 13.66 -6.62 3.51
C ASP A 12 12.66 -5.83 2.62
N GLY A 13 11.83 -4.98 3.22
CA GLY A 13 10.87 -4.15 2.48
C GLY A 13 9.95 -3.35 3.39
N ILE A 14 8.93 -2.73 2.79
CA ILE A 14 7.88 -2.00 3.50
C ILE A 14 6.57 -2.76 3.38
N GLU A 15 5.97 -3.08 4.53
CA GLU A 15 4.63 -3.66 4.59
C GLU A 15 3.58 -2.57 4.41
N LEU A 16 2.74 -2.70 3.38
CA LEU A 16 1.65 -1.78 3.10
C LEU A 16 0.34 -2.32 3.65
N SER A 17 -0.38 -1.49 4.38
CA SER A 17 -1.75 -1.75 4.82
C SER A 17 -2.63 -0.56 4.47
N VAL A 18 -3.84 -0.81 3.96
CA VAL A 18 -4.80 0.24 3.59
C VAL A 18 -6.20 -0.17 3.99
N MET A 19 -6.96 0.77 4.54
CA MET A 19 -8.35 0.56 4.92
C MET A 19 -9.23 1.67 4.33
N ILE A 20 -10.39 1.28 3.80
CA ILE A 20 -11.51 2.19 3.54
C ILE A 20 -12.63 1.78 4.48
N ALA A 21 -12.76 2.50 5.59
CA ALA A 21 -13.65 2.16 6.69
C ALA A 21 -15.10 2.17 6.20
N GLU A 22 -15.52 3.27 5.60
CA GLU A 22 -16.89 3.49 5.13
C GLU A 22 -17.19 2.71 3.85
N LYS A 23 -18.19 1.81 3.91
CA LYS A 23 -18.52 0.91 2.80
C LYS A 23 -18.93 1.66 1.52
N GLU A 24 -19.58 2.80 1.66
CA GLU A 24 -20.03 3.66 0.57
C GLU A 24 -18.89 4.33 -0.21
N HIS A 25 -17.68 4.38 0.36
CA HIS A 25 -16.48 4.90 -0.31
C HIS A 25 -15.60 3.80 -0.93
N ARG A 26 -15.96 2.52 -0.78
CA ARG A 26 -15.23 1.41 -1.40
C ARG A 26 -15.51 1.33 -2.89
N LYS A 27 -14.58 0.70 -3.63
CA LYS A 27 -14.65 0.53 -5.10
C LYS A 27 -14.67 1.85 -5.90
N LYS A 28 -14.23 2.96 -5.30
CA LYS A 28 -14.09 4.27 -5.95
C LYS A 28 -12.64 4.62 -6.34
N GLY A 29 -11.74 3.64 -6.30
CA GLY A 29 -10.32 3.85 -6.63
C GLY A 29 -9.46 4.43 -5.50
N CYS A 30 -10.04 4.97 -4.41
CA CYS A 30 -9.30 5.64 -3.33
C CYS A 30 -8.14 4.81 -2.74
N ALA A 31 -8.37 3.52 -2.45
CA ALA A 31 -7.31 2.66 -1.91
C ALA A 31 -6.18 2.40 -2.92
N SER A 32 -6.50 2.29 -4.22
CA SER A 32 -5.50 2.12 -5.27
C SER A 32 -4.63 3.37 -5.39
N GLU A 33 -5.26 4.55 -5.35
CA GLU A 33 -4.56 5.83 -5.40
C GLU A 33 -3.67 6.05 -4.17
N ALA A 34 -4.21 5.80 -2.98
CA ALA A 34 -3.45 5.88 -1.74
C ALA A 34 -2.22 4.94 -1.76
N LEU A 35 -2.37 3.70 -2.23
CA LEU A 35 -1.26 2.76 -2.37
C LEU A 35 -0.19 3.27 -3.33
N LYS A 36 -0.57 3.81 -4.49
CA LYS A 36 0.40 4.39 -5.45
C LYS A 36 1.16 5.58 -4.86
N LEU A 37 0.46 6.47 -4.16
CA LEU A 37 1.06 7.63 -3.48
C LEU A 37 2.05 7.18 -2.39
N MET A 38 1.64 6.24 -1.53
CA MET A 38 2.51 5.70 -0.47
C MET A 38 3.75 5.01 -1.05
N ILE A 39 3.58 4.17 -2.07
CA ILE A 39 4.70 3.53 -2.78
C ILE A 39 5.66 4.59 -3.31
N LYS A 40 5.15 5.60 -4.02
CA LYS A 40 5.98 6.68 -4.57
C LYS A 40 6.72 7.46 -3.50
N TYR A 41 6.04 7.82 -2.41
CA TYR A 41 6.66 8.46 -1.25
C TYR A 41 7.81 7.62 -0.69
N CYS A 42 7.60 6.33 -0.46
CA CYS A 42 8.64 5.42 0.03
C CYS A 42 9.82 5.29 -0.95
N GLN A 43 9.57 5.32 -2.26
CA GLN A 43 10.63 5.28 -3.27
C GLN A 43 11.47 6.56 -3.27
N ILE A 44 10.83 7.73 -3.16
CA ILE A 44 11.51 9.03 -3.21
C ILE A 44 12.22 9.33 -1.89
N VAL A 45 11.50 9.25 -0.77
CA VAL A 45 11.96 9.72 0.54
C VAL A 45 12.75 8.65 1.28
N LEU A 46 12.29 7.40 1.26
CA LEU A 46 12.94 6.30 1.98
C LEU A 46 13.91 5.49 1.12
N ARG A 47 13.94 5.73 -0.20
CA ARG A 47 14.75 4.99 -1.19
C ARG A 47 14.54 3.46 -1.12
N LYS A 48 13.31 3.04 -0.83
CA LYS A 48 12.91 1.62 -0.75
C LYS A 48 12.02 1.25 -1.94
N ASN A 49 12.31 0.10 -2.57
CA ASN A 49 11.59 -0.40 -3.76
C ASN A 49 10.91 -1.76 -3.55
N ASN A 50 11.11 -2.37 -2.39
CA ASN A 50 10.51 -3.65 -2.02
C ASN A 50 9.30 -3.40 -1.15
N PHE A 51 8.14 -3.88 -1.59
CA PHE A 51 6.89 -3.74 -0.88
C PHE A 51 6.23 -5.09 -0.70
N PHE A 52 5.51 -5.26 0.39
CA PHE A 52 4.68 -6.43 0.60
C PHE A 52 3.40 -6.07 1.32
N ALA A 53 2.44 -6.99 1.30
CA ALA A 53 1.22 -6.90 2.09
C ALA A 53 0.86 -8.29 2.62
N VAL A 54 0.42 -8.35 3.86
CA VAL A 54 -0.14 -9.57 4.47
C VAL A 54 -1.65 -9.40 4.54
N ILE A 55 -2.38 -10.33 3.93
CA ILE A 55 -3.82 -10.22 3.75
C ILE A 55 -4.49 -11.51 4.22
N ASN A 56 -5.54 -11.41 5.03
CA ASN A 56 -6.36 -12.57 5.41
C ASN A 56 -6.95 -13.24 4.16
N ASP A 57 -6.97 -14.57 4.13
CA ASP A 57 -7.35 -15.34 2.94
C ASP A 57 -8.83 -15.12 2.51
N ASP A 58 -9.69 -14.71 3.45
CA ASP A 58 -11.09 -14.35 3.20
C ASP A 58 -11.26 -12.93 2.61
N ASN A 59 -10.21 -12.11 2.63
CA ASN A 59 -10.22 -10.76 2.09
C ASN A 59 -9.89 -10.74 0.59
N ILE A 60 -10.80 -11.32 -0.19
CA ILE A 60 -10.72 -11.43 -1.65
C ILE A 60 -10.59 -10.03 -2.30
N LYS A 61 -11.22 -9.01 -1.71
CA LYS A 61 -11.23 -7.62 -2.24
C LYS A 61 -9.84 -7.00 -2.16
N SER A 62 -9.17 -7.06 -1.01
CA SER A 62 -7.81 -6.53 -0.88
C SER A 62 -6.83 -7.38 -1.70
N THR A 63 -6.98 -8.70 -1.71
CA THR A 63 -6.14 -9.57 -2.56
C THR A 63 -6.21 -9.18 -4.04
N LYS A 64 -7.42 -8.92 -4.55
CA LYS A 64 -7.61 -8.44 -5.93
C LYS A 64 -6.96 -7.06 -6.15
N LEU A 65 -7.17 -6.11 -5.24
CA LEU A 65 -6.56 -4.77 -5.31
C LEU A 65 -5.03 -4.82 -5.43
N PHE A 66 -4.36 -5.60 -4.58
CA PHE A 66 -2.90 -5.70 -4.62
C PHE A 66 -2.40 -6.41 -5.88
N LYS A 67 -3.10 -7.46 -6.35
CA LYS A 67 -2.77 -8.11 -7.62
C LYS A 67 -2.92 -7.19 -8.83
N GLU A 68 -3.93 -6.32 -8.85
CA GLU A 68 -4.12 -5.30 -9.90
C GLU A 68 -2.99 -4.26 -9.91
N LEU A 69 -2.33 -4.04 -8.77
CA LEU A 69 -1.12 -3.21 -8.65
C LEU A 69 0.17 -3.97 -9.00
N GLY A 70 0.08 -5.23 -9.42
CA GLY A 70 1.22 -6.06 -9.83
C GLY A 70 1.83 -6.92 -8.73
N PHE A 71 1.28 -6.90 -7.50
CA PHE A 71 1.78 -7.78 -6.45
C PHE A 71 1.52 -9.25 -6.78
N VAL A 72 2.49 -10.11 -6.47
CA VAL A 72 2.43 -11.55 -6.66
C VAL A 72 2.39 -12.28 -5.32
N VAL A 73 1.83 -13.48 -5.29
CA VAL A 73 1.82 -14.30 -4.07
C VAL A 73 3.25 -14.77 -3.78
N ALA A 74 3.76 -14.46 -2.58
CA ALA A 74 5.09 -14.87 -2.14
C ALA A 74 5.04 -16.02 -1.13
N GLN A 75 4.10 -15.99 -0.19
CA GLN A 75 3.98 -17.01 0.85
C GLN A 75 2.54 -17.16 1.31
N LYS A 76 2.10 -18.39 1.56
CA LYS A 76 0.86 -18.68 2.29
C LYS A 76 1.20 -19.11 3.71
N MET A 77 0.52 -18.52 4.68
CA MET A 77 0.70 -18.76 6.11
C MET A 77 -0.57 -19.42 6.65
N GLU A 78 -0.70 -20.75 6.46
CA GLU A 78 -1.93 -21.50 6.74
C GLU A 78 -2.38 -21.42 8.21
N VAL A 79 -1.43 -21.44 9.14
CA VAL A 79 -1.69 -21.31 10.59
C VAL A 79 -2.42 -20.00 10.91
N PHE A 80 -2.08 -18.93 10.18
CA PHE A 80 -2.67 -17.60 10.37
C PHE A 80 -3.81 -17.31 9.40
N LYS A 81 -4.08 -18.20 8.43
CA LYS A 81 -5.06 -17.99 7.34
C LYS A 81 -4.81 -16.68 6.59
N GLN A 82 -3.53 -16.45 6.28
CA GLN A 82 -3.05 -15.23 5.63
C GLN A 82 -2.16 -15.56 4.44
N THR A 83 -2.15 -14.67 3.46
CA THR A 83 -1.26 -14.72 2.30
C THR A 83 -0.40 -13.46 2.26
N LYS A 84 0.93 -13.63 2.19
CA LYS A 84 1.89 -12.57 1.89
C LYS A 84 2.00 -12.38 0.39
N LEU A 85 1.72 -11.17 -0.06
CA LEU A 85 1.91 -10.70 -1.43
C LEU A 85 3.15 -9.79 -1.47
N PHE A 86 3.91 -9.84 -2.56
CA PHE A 86 5.16 -9.11 -2.72
C PHE A 86 5.20 -8.39 -4.07
N LEU A 87 5.83 -7.22 -4.08
CA LEU A 87 6.14 -6.47 -5.28
C LEU A 87 7.53 -5.87 -5.17
N ASN A 88 8.34 -6.09 -6.21
CA ASN A 88 9.66 -5.49 -6.34
C ASN A 88 9.70 -4.65 -7.62
N ASN A 89 10.48 -3.57 -7.58
CA ASN A 89 10.80 -2.74 -8.74
C ASN A 89 9.56 -2.17 -9.46
N ILE A 90 8.51 -1.82 -8.72
CA ILE A 90 7.37 -1.11 -9.31
C ILE A 90 7.83 0.23 -9.87
N LYS A 91 7.46 0.49 -11.13
CA LYS A 91 7.58 1.82 -11.73
C LYS A 91 6.26 2.56 -11.50
N VAL A 92 6.21 3.41 -10.48
CA VAL A 92 5.10 4.35 -10.33
C VAL A 92 5.30 5.50 -11.33
N GLU A 93 4.24 5.92 -12.00
CA GLU A 93 4.33 7.01 -12.98
C GLU A 93 4.88 8.30 -12.36
N ASN A 94 5.74 9.00 -13.10
CA ASN A 94 6.37 10.24 -12.65
C ASN A 94 5.36 11.37 -12.41
N LYS A 95 4.15 11.31 -13.00
CA LYS A 95 3.11 12.35 -12.91
C LYS A 95 2.52 12.59 -11.52
N LEU A 96 2.70 11.65 -10.58
CA LEU A 96 2.24 11.83 -9.19
C LEU A 96 3.11 12.85 -8.45
N GLU A 97 2.74 14.12 -8.46
CA GLU A 97 3.42 15.13 -7.65
C GLU A 97 3.01 14.95 -6.18
N LEU A 98 4.01 14.85 -5.30
CA LEU A 98 3.78 14.96 -3.87
C LEU A 98 3.73 16.46 -3.56
N ASP A 99 2.52 16.99 -3.42
CA ASP A 99 2.34 18.36 -2.92
C ASP A 99 2.55 18.32 -1.41
N TYR A 100 3.70 18.83 -0.96
CA TYR A 100 4.00 18.96 0.45
C TYR A 100 3.32 20.25 0.93
N TYR A 101 2.46 20.14 1.95
CA TYR A 101 2.17 21.32 2.75
C TYR A 101 3.45 21.70 3.49
N GLU A 102 4.00 22.88 3.22
CA GLU A 102 4.86 23.52 4.19
C GLU A 102 4.01 23.73 5.45
N ILE A 103 4.26 22.93 6.48
CA ILE A 103 3.79 23.28 7.81
C ILE A 103 4.64 24.50 8.16
N ASN A 104 4.05 25.69 8.04
CA ASN A 104 4.63 26.86 8.67
C ASN A 104 4.84 26.46 10.14
N ASP A 105 6.08 26.51 10.62
CA ASP A 105 6.43 26.26 12.02
C ASP A 105 5.78 27.34 12.90
N GLU A 106 4.46 27.25 13.08
CA GLU A 106 3.68 27.95 14.09
C GLU A 106 3.16 26.88 15.06
N ILE A 107 4.04 26.41 15.95
CA ILE A 107 3.79 26.05 17.36
C ILE A 107 5.14 26.09 18.10
#